data_AF-A0A957LYM0-F1
#
_entry.id   AF-A0A957LYM0-F1
#
_cell.length_a   1.000
_cell.length_b   1.000
_cell.length_c   1.000
_cell.angle_alpha   90.00
_cell.angle_beta   90.00
_cell.angle_gamma   90.00
#
_symmetry.space_group_name_H-M   'P 1'
#
loop_
_entity.id
_entity.type
_entity.pdbx_description
1 polymer ?
#
loop_
_entity_poly.entity_id
_entity_poly.type
_entity_poly.pdbx_seq_one_letter_code
_entity_poly.pdbx_strand_id
1 'polypeptide(L)'
;MNQSTASHQPIVGYHQDAEGVWVAQLACGHGRHIRHDPPFQNRGWVLEQAGRDARLGVALLCKRCLADEPPLFVPRTVVPSTGRPLVVHLAAGDDLHLLDRVAADVFDGPVMPDRWAEFLADPRHHLAVALADDEVIGMASALHYVHPDKPPELWINEVSVTPAWQQQGVATMLLAALFARGRALGCAEAWVLTETKNHAARRLYRRAGGVEAEPRPTLFAFALAR
;
A
#
# COMPACT_ATOMS: atom_id res chain seq x y z
N MET A 1 -31.45 4.66 -7.96
CA MET A 1 -30.71 4.41 -9.21
C MET A 1 -29.46 5.29 -9.23
N ASN A 2 -28.29 4.79 -8.81
CA ASN A 2 -26.99 5.41 -9.14
C ASN A 2 -25.78 4.45 -8.89
N GLN A 3 -25.93 3.15 -9.16
CA GLN A 3 -24.91 2.12 -8.85
C GLN A 3 -23.78 1.98 -9.91
N SER A 4 -23.79 2.78 -10.99
CA SER A 4 -22.98 2.48 -12.18
C SER A 4 -21.52 2.97 -12.12
N THR A 5 -21.23 4.06 -11.41
CA THR A 5 -19.88 4.66 -11.38
C THR A 5 -18.97 4.05 -10.32
N ALA A 6 -19.50 3.64 -9.16
CA ALA A 6 -18.70 3.11 -8.05
C ALA A 6 -18.12 1.71 -8.32
N SER A 7 -18.74 0.91 -9.18
CA SER A 7 -18.26 -0.44 -9.51
C SER A 7 -17.20 -0.47 -10.61
N HIS A 8 -17.02 0.62 -11.36
CA HIS A 8 -15.94 0.77 -12.33
C HIS A 8 -14.73 1.41 -11.67
N GLN A 9 -13.62 0.68 -11.66
CA GLN A 9 -12.44 1.02 -10.89
C GLN A 9 -11.22 1.08 -11.82
N PRO A 10 -10.41 2.15 -11.78
CA PRO A 10 -9.22 2.25 -12.61
C PRO A 10 -8.23 1.14 -12.27
N ILE A 11 -7.53 0.66 -13.28
CA ILE A 11 -6.42 -0.28 -13.09
C ILE A 11 -5.23 0.50 -12.49
N VAL A 12 -4.69 0.00 -11.38
CA VAL A 12 -3.55 0.58 -10.67
C VAL A 12 -2.29 -0.29 -10.77
N GLY A 13 -2.41 -1.50 -11.31
CA GLY A 13 -1.30 -2.42 -11.46
C GLY A 13 -1.71 -3.77 -12.03
N TYR A 14 -0.73 -4.67 -12.19
CA TYR A 14 -0.93 -6.03 -12.67
C TYR A 14 -0.06 -7.01 -11.89
N HIS A 15 -0.53 -8.24 -11.76
CA HIS A 15 0.28 -9.39 -11.35
C HIS A 15 -0.23 -10.64 -12.06
N GLN A 16 0.53 -11.73 -12.00
CA GLN A 16 0.03 -13.04 -12.37
C GLN A 16 -0.37 -13.81 -11.11
N ASP A 17 -1.43 -14.61 -11.19
CA ASP A 17 -1.77 -15.58 -10.15
C ASP A 17 -0.90 -16.85 -10.25
N ALA A 18 -1.16 -17.83 -9.38
CA ALA A 18 -0.38 -19.08 -9.32
C ALA A 18 -0.44 -19.88 -10.63
N GLU A 19 -1.48 -19.68 -11.43
CA GLU A 19 -1.69 -20.31 -12.73
C GLU A 19 -1.12 -19.49 -13.91
N GLY A 20 -0.43 -18.38 -13.61
CA GLY A 20 0.17 -17.51 -14.63
C GLY A 20 -0.83 -16.60 -15.34
N VAL A 21 -2.07 -16.52 -14.85
CA VAL A 21 -3.12 -15.68 -15.46
C VAL A 21 -2.95 -14.24 -14.98
N TRP A 22 -2.98 -13.30 -15.93
CA TRP A 22 -2.91 -11.88 -15.59
C TRP A 22 -4.13 -11.42 -14.80
N VAL A 23 -3.87 -10.71 -13.70
CA VAL A 23 -4.86 -10.06 -12.84
C VAL A 23 -4.57 -8.57 -12.82
N ALA A 24 -5.51 -7.77 -13.32
CA ALA A 24 -5.49 -6.33 -13.12
C ALA A 24 -5.85 -6.01 -11.66
N GLN A 25 -4.98 -5.28 -10.97
CA GLN A 25 -5.27 -4.71 -9.66
C GLN A 25 -6.09 -3.44 -9.87
N LEU A 26 -7.27 -3.38 -9.26
CA LEU A 26 -8.17 -2.23 -9.38
C LEU A 26 -8.00 -1.29 -8.19
N ALA A 27 -8.30 0.00 -8.37
CA ALA A 27 -8.19 0.99 -7.31
C ALA A 27 -9.06 0.65 -6.09
N CYS A 28 -10.14 -0.10 -6.21
CA CYS A 28 -10.90 -0.59 -5.05
C CYS A 28 -10.18 -1.70 -4.24
N GLY A 29 -8.94 -2.07 -4.61
CA GLY A 29 -8.15 -3.13 -3.99
C GLY A 29 -8.52 -4.55 -4.43
N HIS A 30 -9.54 -4.73 -5.26
CA HIS A 30 -9.92 -6.02 -5.83
C HIS A 30 -9.13 -6.35 -7.10
N GLY A 31 -8.94 -7.65 -7.36
CA GLY A 31 -8.37 -8.14 -8.62
C GLY A 31 -9.44 -8.42 -9.69
N ARG A 32 -9.07 -8.24 -10.96
CA ARG A 32 -9.85 -8.69 -12.11
C ARG A 32 -8.96 -9.46 -13.08
N HIS A 33 -9.21 -10.75 -13.23
CA HIS A 33 -8.55 -11.56 -14.25
C HIS A 33 -8.77 -10.99 -15.65
N ILE A 34 -7.68 -10.88 -16.40
CA ILE A 34 -7.60 -10.41 -17.77
C ILE A 34 -7.03 -11.56 -18.60
N ARG A 35 -7.88 -12.15 -19.43
CA ARG A 35 -7.50 -13.25 -20.33
C ARG A 35 -7.57 -12.77 -21.77
N HIS A 36 -6.58 -13.16 -22.55
CA HIS A 36 -6.64 -13.10 -24.00
C HIS A 36 -6.96 -14.51 -24.51
N ASP A 37 -8.20 -14.73 -24.94
CA ASP A 37 -8.70 -16.03 -25.37
C ASP A 37 -9.57 -15.86 -26.63
N PRO A 38 -8.97 -15.58 -27.80
CA PRO A 38 -9.72 -15.47 -29.05
C PRO A 38 -10.38 -16.80 -29.44
N PRO A 39 -11.60 -16.80 -30.02
CA PRO A 39 -12.37 -15.64 -30.46
C PRO A 39 -13.19 -14.95 -29.35
N PHE A 40 -13.25 -15.52 -28.15
CA PHE A 40 -14.18 -15.11 -27.11
C PHE A 40 -13.75 -13.84 -26.36
N GLN A 41 -12.44 -13.59 -26.23
CA GLN A 41 -11.88 -12.45 -25.49
C GLN A 41 -10.65 -11.88 -26.19
N ASN A 42 -10.85 -10.84 -27.00
CA ASN A 42 -9.76 -10.14 -27.68
C ASN A 42 -9.12 -9.07 -26.79
N ARG A 43 -8.18 -9.50 -25.92
CA ARG A 43 -7.37 -8.62 -25.06
C ARG A 43 -5.86 -8.74 -25.29
N GLY A 44 -5.41 -8.68 -26.54
CA GLY A 44 -3.99 -8.93 -26.90
C GLY A 44 -3.00 -8.02 -26.16
N TRP A 45 -3.44 -6.81 -25.81
CA TRP A 45 -2.69 -5.84 -25.03
C TRP A 45 -2.18 -6.35 -23.67
N VAL A 46 -2.82 -7.37 -23.07
CA VAL A 46 -2.38 -7.86 -21.75
C VAL A 46 -1.09 -8.69 -21.84
N LEU A 47 -0.76 -9.21 -23.02
CA LEU A 47 0.37 -10.11 -23.21
C LEU A 47 1.71 -9.37 -23.12
N GLU A 48 1.74 -8.12 -23.57
CA GLU A 48 2.94 -7.28 -23.58
C GLU A 48 2.94 -6.26 -22.43
N GLN A 49 4.11 -5.99 -21.85
CA GLN A 49 4.24 -5.01 -20.76
C GLN A 49 3.77 -3.62 -21.19
N ALA A 50 4.21 -3.13 -22.36
CA ALA A 50 3.78 -1.83 -22.89
C ALA A 50 2.26 -1.71 -23.07
N GLY A 51 1.60 -2.81 -23.45
CA GLY A 51 0.15 -2.86 -23.56
C GLY A 51 -0.57 -2.83 -22.21
N ARG A 52 0.02 -3.41 -21.16
CA ARG A 52 -0.46 -3.30 -19.77
C ARG A 52 -0.28 -1.89 -19.24
N ASP A 53 0.89 -1.28 -19.47
CA ASP A 53 1.21 0.07 -19.01
C ASP A 53 0.27 1.11 -19.63
N ALA A 54 0.00 1.00 -20.94
CA ALA A 54 -0.96 1.84 -21.66
C ALA A 54 -2.42 1.72 -21.15
N ARG A 55 -2.70 0.72 -20.30
CA ARG A 55 -4.03 0.49 -19.72
C ARG A 55 -4.11 0.89 -18.25
N LEU A 56 -3.02 1.31 -17.62
CA LEU A 56 -3.08 1.92 -16.28
C LEU A 56 -4.02 3.13 -16.31
N GLY A 57 -4.83 3.29 -15.24
CA GLY A 57 -5.86 4.32 -15.15
C GLY A 57 -7.17 4.01 -15.90
N VAL A 58 -7.20 3.06 -16.83
CA VAL A 58 -8.45 2.68 -17.53
C VAL A 58 -9.39 1.97 -16.55
N ALA A 59 -10.65 2.41 -16.48
CA ALA A 59 -11.63 1.81 -15.58
C ALA A 59 -12.12 0.44 -16.08
N LEU A 60 -12.11 -0.55 -15.20
CA LEU A 60 -12.73 -1.85 -15.40
C LEU A 60 -13.84 -2.10 -14.39
N LEU A 61 -14.87 -2.84 -14.81
CA LEU A 61 -15.91 -3.29 -13.89
C LEU A 61 -15.33 -4.26 -12.85
N CYS A 62 -15.39 -3.87 -11.58
CA CYS A 62 -15.14 -4.71 -10.43
C CYS A 62 -16.42 -5.51 -10.09
N LYS A 63 -16.40 -6.83 -10.31
CA LYS A 63 -17.54 -7.71 -10.00
C LYS A 63 -17.87 -7.75 -8.51
N ARG A 64 -16.85 -7.63 -7.64
CA ARG A 64 -17.01 -7.65 -6.19
C ARG A 64 -17.71 -6.38 -5.70
N CYS A 65 -17.25 -5.20 -6.13
CA CYS A 65 -17.95 -3.95 -5.82
C CYS A 65 -19.34 -3.87 -6.46
N LEU A 66 -19.56 -4.49 -7.62
CA LEU A 66 -20.89 -4.61 -8.21
C LEU A 66 -21.83 -5.49 -7.36
N ALA A 67 -21.28 -6.48 -6.66
CA ALA A 67 -22.01 -7.32 -5.70
C ALA A 67 -22.08 -6.70 -4.30
N ASP A 68 -21.86 -5.38 -4.20
CA ASP A 68 -21.82 -4.60 -2.95
C ASP A 68 -20.79 -5.11 -1.92
N GLU A 69 -19.78 -5.88 -2.35
CA GLU A 69 -18.64 -6.18 -1.48
C GLU A 69 -17.83 -4.91 -1.22
N PRO A 70 -17.48 -4.64 0.06
CA PRO A 70 -16.73 -3.44 0.41
C PRO A 70 -15.36 -3.44 -0.30
N PRO A 71 -14.91 -2.30 -0.84
CA PRO A 71 -13.57 -2.18 -1.42
C PRO A 71 -12.50 -2.64 -0.42
N LEU A 72 -11.56 -3.47 -0.87
CA LEU A 72 -10.35 -3.76 -0.10
C LEU A 72 -9.44 -2.53 -0.01
N PHE A 73 -9.61 -1.56 -0.89
CA PHE A 73 -9.05 -0.22 -0.75
C PHE A 73 -10.20 0.77 -0.95
N VAL A 74 -10.60 1.42 0.14
CA VAL A 74 -11.42 2.62 0.04
C VAL A 74 -10.42 3.77 0.08
N PRO A 75 -10.10 4.44 -1.04
CA PRO A 75 -9.55 5.76 -0.90
C PRO A 75 -10.69 6.56 -0.26
N ARG A 76 -10.60 6.81 1.05
CA ARG A 76 -11.24 8.02 1.55
C ARG A 76 -10.58 9.11 0.75
N THR A 77 -11.34 9.79 -0.11
CA THR A 77 -10.89 11.01 -0.75
C THR A 77 -10.61 12.00 0.37
N VAL A 78 -9.37 12.00 0.83
CA VAL A 78 -8.88 13.06 1.69
C VAL A 78 -8.36 14.09 0.72
N VAL A 79 -9.16 15.12 0.47
CA VAL A 79 -8.67 16.30 -0.21
C VAL A 79 -7.70 16.95 0.78
N PRO A 80 -6.39 16.98 0.49
CA PRO A 80 -5.44 17.63 1.38
C PRO A 80 -5.88 19.09 1.56
N SER A 81 -5.87 19.60 2.79
CA SER A 81 -6.20 21.00 3.04
C SER A 81 -5.20 21.95 2.37
N THR A 82 -4.03 21.45 1.95
CA THR A 82 -3.07 22.17 1.12
C THR A 82 -3.60 22.50 -0.28
N GLY A 83 -4.65 21.83 -0.76
CA GLY A 83 -5.15 21.97 -2.14
C GLY A 83 -4.23 21.38 -3.21
N ARG A 84 -3.11 20.77 -2.80
CA ARG A 84 -2.15 20.10 -3.69
C ARG A 84 -2.52 18.61 -3.81
N PRO A 85 -2.61 18.05 -5.02
CA PRO A 85 -2.86 16.63 -5.20
C PRO A 85 -1.69 15.81 -4.64
N LEU A 86 -1.99 14.60 -4.16
CA LEU A 86 -0.98 13.64 -3.76
C LEU A 86 -1.32 12.25 -4.30
N VAL A 87 -0.29 11.42 -4.44
CA VAL A 87 -0.41 10.01 -4.82
C VAL A 87 0.26 9.16 -3.76
N VAL A 88 -0.30 7.98 -3.47
CA VAL A 88 0.38 6.95 -2.68
C VAL A 88 0.88 5.87 -3.61
N HIS A 89 2.16 5.53 -3.49
CA HIS A 89 2.86 4.56 -4.32
C HIS A 89 3.48 3.48 -3.43
N LEU A 90 3.39 2.21 -3.83
CA LEU A 90 4.15 1.13 -3.19
C LEU A 90 5.48 0.99 -3.92
N ALA A 91 6.56 1.38 -3.25
CA ALA A 91 7.89 1.41 -3.82
C ALA A 91 8.40 0.01 -4.19
N ALA A 92 9.13 -0.06 -5.29
CA ALA A 92 9.88 -1.19 -5.80
C ALA A 92 11.38 -0.86 -5.88
N GLY A 93 12.22 -1.88 -6.03
CA GLY A 93 13.69 -1.71 -5.99
C GLY A 93 14.26 -0.77 -7.06
N ASP A 94 13.57 -0.60 -8.18
CA ASP A 94 13.95 0.30 -9.28
C ASP A 94 13.43 1.74 -9.10
N ASP A 95 12.67 2.03 -8.06
CA ASP A 95 12.18 3.37 -7.73
C ASP A 95 13.25 4.29 -7.09
N LEU A 96 14.51 4.17 -7.50
CA LEU A 96 15.60 5.02 -6.97
C LEU A 96 15.37 6.52 -7.21
N HIS A 97 14.61 6.87 -8.25
CA HIS A 97 14.21 8.25 -8.55
C HIS A 97 13.42 8.91 -7.40
N LEU A 98 12.77 8.14 -6.53
CA LEU A 98 12.06 8.66 -5.36
C LEU A 98 13.03 9.29 -4.35
N LEU A 99 14.31 8.92 -4.39
CA LEU A 99 15.35 9.44 -3.50
C LEU A 99 15.84 10.84 -3.90
N ASP A 100 15.57 11.27 -5.14
CA ASP A 100 16.01 12.58 -5.65
C ASP A 100 15.34 13.73 -4.90
N ARG A 101 14.10 13.50 -4.42
CA ARG A 101 13.26 14.51 -3.77
C ARG A 101 12.51 13.92 -2.59
N VAL A 102 13.20 13.83 -1.46
CA VAL A 102 12.61 13.44 -0.19
C VAL A 102 12.54 14.67 0.72
N ALA A 103 11.33 15.02 1.16
CA ALA A 103 11.17 16.11 2.10
C ALA A 103 11.89 15.79 3.43
N ALA A 104 12.36 16.83 4.11
CA ALA A 104 12.90 16.69 5.45
C ALA A 104 11.86 16.07 6.39
N ASP A 105 12.32 15.34 7.41
CA ASP A 105 11.48 14.69 8.44
C ASP A 105 10.61 13.51 7.95
N VAL A 106 10.79 13.02 6.72
CA VAL A 106 10.17 11.75 6.28
C VAL A 106 10.93 10.55 6.85
N PHE A 107 12.25 10.60 6.88
CA PHE A 107 13.10 9.55 7.46
C PHE A 107 13.92 10.15 8.60
N ASP A 108 14.22 9.35 9.62
CA ASP A 108 15.04 9.76 10.76
C ASP A 108 16.49 10.13 10.37
N GLY A 109 16.95 9.70 9.19
CA GLY A 109 18.26 10.03 8.65
C GLY A 109 18.29 9.98 7.12
N PRO A 110 19.45 10.29 6.51
CA PRO A 110 19.60 10.22 5.05
C PRO A 110 19.30 8.82 4.53
N VAL A 111 18.44 8.74 3.51
CA VAL A 111 18.14 7.46 2.86
C VAL A 111 19.38 6.99 2.10
N MET A 112 19.83 5.78 2.40
CA MET A 112 21.00 5.19 1.75
C MET A 112 20.56 4.35 0.54
N PRO A 113 21.00 4.66 -0.70
CA PRO A 113 20.55 3.95 -1.90
C PRO A 113 20.76 2.44 -1.85
N ASP A 114 21.91 1.98 -1.35
CA ASP A 114 22.19 0.54 -1.21
C ASP A 114 21.21 -0.15 -0.25
N ARG A 115 20.82 0.53 0.84
CA ARG A 115 19.87 0.00 1.84
C ARG A 115 18.44 0.05 1.34
N TRP A 116 18.09 1.06 0.55
CA TRP A 116 16.81 1.13 -0.15
C TRP A 116 16.66 -0.06 -1.11
N ALA A 117 17.66 -0.29 -1.97
CA ALA A 117 17.67 -1.39 -2.91
C ALA A 117 17.65 -2.74 -2.19
N GLU A 118 18.47 -2.93 -1.15
CA GLU A 118 18.47 -4.14 -0.31
C GLU A 118 17.12 -4.38 0.36
N PHE A 119 16.52 -3.34 0.94
CA PHE A 119 15.21 -3.44 1.59
C PHE A 119 14.13 -3.88 0.61
N LEU A 120 14.04 -3.25 -0.56
CA LEU A 120 12.99 -3.52 -1.55
C LEU A 120 13.26 -4.75 -2.43
N ALA A 121 14.49 -5.28 -2.42
CA ALA A 121 14.80 -6.55 -3.08
C ALA A 121 14.20 -7.76 -2.35
N ASP A 122 13.91 -7.65 -1.05
CA ASP A 122 13.21 -8.70 -0.31
C ASP A 122 11.69 -8.63 -0.60
N PRO A 123 11.07 -9.67 -1.18
CA PRO A 123 9.64 -9.67 -1.49
C PRO A 123 8.73 -9.63 -0.26
N ARG A 124 9.28 -9.76 0.95
CA ARG A 124 8.56 -9.64 2.23
C ARG A 124 8.63 -8.23 2.80
N HIS A 125 9.37 -7.31 2.21
CA HIS A 125 9.46 -5.94 2.67
C HIS A 125 8.62 -5.03 1.77
N HIS A 126 7.95 -4.06 2.38
CA HIS A 126 7.01 -3.17 1.72
C HIS A 126 7.21 -1.75 2.22
N LEU A 127 7.26 -0.79 1.29
CA LEU A 127 7.34 0.63 1.59
C LEU A 127 6.28 1.36 0.78
N ALA A 128 5.33 1.99 1.46
CA ALA A 128 4.41 2.93 0.84
C ALA A 128 4.99 4.34 1.00
N VAL A 129 5.01 5.12 -0.08
CA VAL A 129 5.38 6.54 -0.06
C VAL A 129 4.21 7.40 -0.51
N ALA A 130 4.08 8.59 0.06
CA ALA A 130 3.16 9.61 -0.38
C ALA A 130 3.94 10.70 -1.11
N LEU A 131 3.49 11.04 -2.32
CA LEU A 131 4.13 12.01 -3.21
C LEU A 131 3.23 13.22 -3.43
N ALA A 132 3.80 14.42 -3.36
CA ALA A 132 3.17 15.65 -3.81
C ALA A 132 4.15 16.48 -4.65
N ASP A 133 3.78 16.79 -5.89
CA ASP A 133 4.66 17.44 -6.87
C ASP A 133 6.04 16.77 -7.00
N ASP A 134 6.02 15.43 -7.14
CA ASP A 134 7.18 14.53 -7.23
C ASP A 134 8.15 14.58 -6.03
N GLU A 135 7.69 15.11 -4.89
CA GLU A 135 8.42 15.08 -3.62
C GLU A 135 7.77 14.06 -2.68
N VAL A 136 8.58 13.19 -2.08
CA VAL A 136 8.13 12.27 -1.03
C VAL A 136 7.87 13.07 0.24
N ILE A 137 6.61 13.09 0.70
CA ILE A 137 6.13 13.88 1.85
C ILE A 137 5.72 13.02 3.06
N GLY A 138 5.81 11.70 2.93
CA GLY A 138 5.56 10.74 4.01
C GLY A 138 5.80 9.31 3.54
N MET A 139 6.01 8.40 4.49
CA MET A 139 6.20 6.99 4.21
C MET A 139 5.55 6.09 5.28
N ALA A 140 5.34 4.84 4.93
CA ALA A 140 5.08 3.78 5.88
C ALA A 140 5.77 2.49 5.42
N SER A 141 6.49 1.83 6.33
CA SER A 141 7.17 0.56 6.07
C SER A 141 6.48 -0.61 6.76
N ALA A 142 6.47 -1.77 6.10
CA ALA A 142 5.93 -3.00 6.66
C ALA A 142 6.68 -4.25 6.21
N LEU A 143 6.61 -5.29 7.02
CA LEU A 143 7.20 -6.60 6.79
C LEU A 143 6.09 -7.66 6.78
N HIS A 144 6.08 -8.50 5.75
CA HIS A 144 5.31 -9.74 5.70
C HIS A 144 5.99 -10.77 6.61
N TYR A 145 5.39 -10.96 7.78
CA TYR A 145 5.89 -11.83 8.82
C TYR A 145 5.23 -13.21 8.73
N VAL A 146 6.05 -14.25 8.56
CA VAL A 146 5.60 -15.65 8.50
C VAL A 146 6.08 -16.38 9.74
N HIS A 147 5.17 -17.07 10.40
CA HIS A 147 5.44 -17.92 11.54
C HIS A 147 5.01 -19.36 11.23
N PRO A 148 5.74 -20.40 11.68
CA PRO A 148 5.50 -21.78 11.25
C PRO A 148 4.14 -22.39 11.66
N ASP A 149 3.44 -21.85 12.66
CA ASP A 149 2.22 -22.45 13.23
C ASP A 149 0.95 -21.59 13.07
N LYS A 150 1.04 -20.42 12.42
CA LYS A 150 -0.07 -19.47 12.29
C LYS A 150 -0.10 -18.76 10.94
N PRO A 151 -1.24 -18.20 10.53
CA PRO A 151 -1.33 -17.42 9.31
C PRO A 151 -0.32 -16.28 9.28
N PRO A 152 0.12 -15.84 8.09
CA PRO A 152 1.02 -14.71 7.97
C PRO A 152 0.39 -13.43 8.53
N GLU A 153 1.22 -12.52 8.97
CA GLU A 153 0.85 -11.23 9.53
C GLU A 153 1.62 -10.12 8.79
N LEU A 154 1.10 -8.90 8.83
CA LEU A 154 1.79 -7.72 8.32
C LEU A 154 2.25 -6.86 9.50
N TRP A 155 3.54 -6.84 9.77
CA TRP A 155 4.11 -5.96 10.78
C TRP A 155 4.37 -4.58 10.19
N ILE A 156 3.70 -3.54 10.68
CA ILE A 156 4.03 -2.15 10.33
C ILE A 156 5.19 -1.69 11.22
N ASN A 157 6.32 -1.38 10.60
CA ASN A 157 7.53 -0.99 11.32
C ASN A 157 7.53 0.52 11.63
N GLU A 158 7.21 1.35 10.64
CA GLU A 158 7.30 2.80 10.78
C GLU A 158 6.23 3.51 9.95
N VAL A 159 5.78 4.67 10.44
CA VAL A 159 4.91 5.60 9.71
C VAL A 159 5.31 7.02 10.01
N SER A 160 5.58 7.81 8.98
CA SER A 160 5.96 9.22 9.09
C SER A 160 5.28 10.06 8.01
N VAL A 161 4.97 11.31 8.35
CA VAL A 161 4.46 12.32 7.42
C VAL A 161 5.00 13.66 7.87
N THR A 162 5.50 14.45 6.92
CA THR A 162 6.02 15.79 7.20
C THR A 162 4.97 16.70 7.88
N PRO A 163 5.37 17.63 8.76
CA PRO A 163 4.43 18.46 9.52
C PRO A 163 3.39 19.19 8.66
N ALA A 164 3.79 19.68 7.48
CA ALA A 164 2.90 20.39 6.55
C ALA A 164 1.77 19.52 5.97
N TRP A 165 1.91 18.20 6.04
CA TRP A 165 0.96 17.20 5.50
C TRP A 165 0.27 16.37 6.59
N GLN A 166 0.61 16.60 7.86
CA GLN A 166 -0.04 15.95 8.99
C GLN A 166 -1.50 16.41 9.14
N GLN A 167 -2.29 15.57 9.83
CA GLN A 167 -3.73 15.79 10.08
C GLN A 167 -4.61 15.90 8.81
N GLN A 168 -4.04 15.62 7.63
CA GLN A 168 -4.72 15.61 6.35
C GLN A 168 -4.90 14.19 5.80
N GLY A 169 -4.96 13.18 6.67
CA GLY A 169 -5.25 11.80 6.31
C GLY A 169 -4.18 11.04 5.50
N VAL A 170 -3.04 11.67 5.18
CA VAL A 170 -1.93 11.05 4.42
C VAL A 170 -1.47 9.73 5.05
N ALA A 171 -1.20 9.71 6.37
CA ALA A 171 -0.79 8.51 7.07
C ALA A 171 -1.84 7.39 7.02
N THR A 172 -3.14 7.73 6.99
CA THR A 172 -4.21 6.74 6.82
C THR A 172 -4.20 6.15 5.41
N MET A 173 -3.88 6.94 4.38
CA MET A 173 -3.75 6.46 3.01
C MET A 173 -2.54 5.53 2.84
N LEU A 174 -1.40 5.88 3.45
CA LEU A 174 -0.20 5.04 3.51
C LEU A 174 -0.50 3.68 4.16
N LEU A 175 -1.13 3.67 5.34
CA LEU A 175 -1.55 2.44 6.02
C LEU A 175 -2.54 1.63 5.18
N ALA A 176 -3.50 2.29 4.51
CA ALA A 176 -4.47 1.59 3.67
C ALA A 176 -3.79 0.85 2.50
N ALA A 177 -2.76 1.45 1.88
CA ALA A 177 -1.97 0.81 0.83
C ALA A 177 -1.23 -0.43 1.36
N LEU A 178 -0.60 -0.32 2.53
CA LEU A 178 0.07 -1.46 3.17
C LEU A 178 -0.91 -2.56 3.56
N PHE A 179 -2.08 -2.23 4.12
CA PHE A 179 -3.10 -3.23 4.44
C PHE A 179 -3.62 -3.95 3.20
N ALA A 180 -3.75 -3.24 2.07
CA ALA A 180 -4.12 -3.86 0.81
C ALA A 180 -3.04 -4.85 0.34
N ARG A 181 -1.76 -4.48 0.48
CA ARG A 181 -0.63 -5.39 0.22
C ARG A 181 -0.67 -6.62 1.13
N GLY A 182 -0.88 -6.44 2.44
CA GLY A 182 -1.02 -7.54 3.39
C GLY A 182 -2.15 -8.50 3.03
N ARG A 183 -3.34 -7.97 2.69
CA ARG A 183 -4.47 -8.80 2.22
C ARG A 183 -4.14 -9.59 0.96
N ALA A 184 -3.45 -8.97 -0.01
CA ALA A 184 -3.04 -9.65 -1.24
C ALA A 184 -2.01 -10.77 -0.98
N LEU A 185 -1.25 -10.69 0.11
CA LEU A 185 -0.30 -11.72 0.55
C LEU A 185 -0.95 -12.79 1.45
N GLY A 186 -2.24 -12.67 1.74
CA GLY A 186 -2.94 -13.60 2.63
C GLY A 186 -2.71 -13.35 4.12
N CYS A 187 -2.18 -12.18 4.51
CA CYS A 187 -2.02 -11.83 5.92
C CYS A 187 -3.39 -11.80 6.62
N ALA A 188 -3.49 -12.48 7.77
CA ALA A 188 -4.70 -12.51 8.58
C ALA A 188 -4.85 -11.26 9.45
N GLU A 189 -3.73 -10.67 9.86
CA GLU A 189 -3.68 -9.49 10.73
C GLU A 189 -2.56 -8.53 10.31
N ALA A 190 -2.72 -7.25 10.61
CA ALA A 190 -1.65 -6.27 10.59
C ALA A 190 -1.51 -5.63 11.98
N TRP A 191 -0.28 -5.51 12.48
CA TRP A 191 -0.01 -4.97 13.81
C TRP A 191 1.15 -3.97 13.82
N VAL A 192 1.13 -3.07 14.81
CA VAL A 192 2.12 -2.01 15.00
C VAL A 192 2.30 -1.77 16.49
N LEU A 193 3.54 -1.50 16.89
CA LEU A 193 3.86 -1.11 18.27
C LEU A 193 4.09 0.40 18.33
N THR A 194 3.58 1.04 19.38
CA THR A 194 3.85 2.44 19.67
C THR A 194 3.85 2.67 21.17
N GLU A 195 4.57 3.68 21.62
CA GLU A 195 4.55 4.08 23.02
C GLU A 195 3.17 4.56 23.45
N THR A 196 2.83 4.32 24.72
CA THR A 196 1.58 4.78 25.33
C THR A 196 1.43 6.31 25.30
N LYS A 197 2.55 7.04 25.36
CA LYS A 197 2.59 8.51 25.30
C LYS A 197 2.48 9.07 23.88
N ASN A 198 2.63 8.25 22.84
CA ASN A 198 2.49 8.69 21.46
C ASN A 198 1.01 8.81 21.07
N HIS A 199 0.36 9.84 21.61
CA HIS A 199 -1.08 10.07 21.40
C HIS A 199 -1.43 10.32 19.93
N ALA A 200 -0.49 10.86 19.13
CA ALA A 200 -0.67 11.08 17.71
C ALA A 200 -0.78 9.75 16.95
N ALA A 201 0.21 8.85 17.12
CA ALA A 201 0.19 7.52 16.52
C ALA A 201 -1.02 6.69 16.99
N ARG A 202 -1.34 6.71 18.28
CA ARG A 202 -2.52 6.01 18.81
C ARG A 202 -3.85 6.52 18.24
N ARG A 203 -3.96 7.83 17.95
CA ARG A 203 -5.15 8.36 17.24
C ARG A 203 -5.18 7.91 15.78
N LEU A 204 -4.02 7.91 15.11
CA LEU A 204 -3.89 7.42 13.74
C LEU A 204 -4.33 5.95 13.65
N TYR A 205 -3.77 5.07 14.48
CA TYR A 205 -4.05 3.63 14.40
C TYR A 205 -5.51 3.31 14.70
N ARG A 206 -6.12 3.94 15.72
CA ARG A 206 -7.57 3.82 15.95
C ARG A 206 -8.41 4.29 14.76
N ARG A 207 -8.03 5.40 14.13
CA ARG A 207 -8.70 5.92 12.93
C ARG A 207 -8.52 4.98 11.72
N ALA A 208 -7.41 4.26 11.65
CA ALA A 208 -7.14 3.24 10.65
C ALA A 208 -7.84 1.89 10.95
N GLY A 209 -8.60 1.78 12.05
CA GLY A 209 -9.34 0.58 12.44
C GLY A 209 -8.62 -0.32 13.46
N GLY A 210 -7.45 0.08 13.94
CA GLY A 210 -6.70 -0.66 14.95
C GLY A 210 -7.38 -0.62 16.32
N VAL A 211 -7.29 -1.75 17.03
CA VAL A 211 -7.75 -1.91 18.42
C VAL A 211 -6.51 -2.05 19.30
N GLU A 212 -6.52 -1.43 20.47
CA GLU A 212 -5.42 -1.57 21.42
C GLU A 212 -5.44 -3.00 22.01
N ALA A 213 -4.32 -3.72 21.86
CA ALA A 213 -4.17 -5.05 22.42
C ALA A 213 -3.97 -4.98 23.94
N GLU A 214 -4.57 -5.94 24.66
CA GLU A 214 -4.38 -6.15 26.09
C GLU A 214 -3.96 -7.62 26.34
N PRO A 215 -3.00 -7.88 27.25
CA PRO A 215 -2.25 -6.90 28.03
C PRO A 215 -1.25 -6.11 27.18
N ARG A 216 -0.94 -4.89 27.60
CA ARG A 216 0.03 -4.04 26.90
C ARG A 216 1.40 -4.72 26.77
N PRO A 217 2.00 -4.74 25.57
CA PRO A 217 3.29 -5.36 25.36
C PRO A 217 4.42 -4.57 26.05
N THR A 218 5.41 -5.30 26.56
CA THR A 218 6.67 -4.73 27.07
C THR A 218 7.79 -5.05 26.09
N LEU A 219 8.53 -4.03 25.64
CA LEU A 219 9.70 -4.21 24.79
C LEU A 219 10.91 -4.62 25.62
N PHE A 220 11.54 -5.73 25.24
CA PHE A 220 12.89 -6.10 25.69
C PHE A 220 13.84 -5.97 24.51
N ALA A 221 14.93 -5.23 24.70
CA ALA A 221 15.99 -5.09 23.70
C ALA A 221 17.23 -5.86 24.16
N PHE A 222 17.80 -6.64 23.25
CA PHE A 222 19.03 -7.40 23.49
C PHE A 222 20.14 -6.83 22.60
N ALA A 223 21.29 -6.55 23.18
CA ALA A 223 22.47 -6.21 22.40
C ALA A 223 23.02 -7.51 21.76
N LEU A 224 23.02 -7.58 20.44
CA LEU A 224 23.74 -8.61 19.70
C LEU A 224 25.15 -8.09 19.47
N ALA A 225 26.12 -8.61 20.24
CA ALA A 225 27.52 -8.33 19.96
C ALA A 225 27.86 -8.90 18.57
N ARG A 226 28.59 -8.11 17.77
CA ARG A 226 29.19 -8.60 16.52
C ARG A 226 30.40 -9.46 16.83
#